data_AF-A0A928Z420-F1
#
_entry.id   AF-A0A928Z420-F1
#
_cell.length_a   1.000
_cell.length_b   1.000
_cell.length_c   1.000
_cell.angle_alpha   90.00
_cell.angle_beta   90.00
_cell.angle_gamma   90.00
#
_symmetry.space_group_name_H-M   'P 1'
#
loop_
_entity.id
_entity.type
_entity.pdbx_description
1 polymer ?
#
loop_
_entity_poly.entity_id
_entity_poly.type
_entity_poly.pdbx_seq_one_letter_code
_entity_poly.pdbx_strand_id
1 'polypeptide(L)'
;MAKFSIEAAKRPEGSKPNALRREGKMPATVYGHNGTESLQIVIDAKQAGFLVRDAVERKSQIDLSIPDLKMNTTAVLQEVQKHPWKPSIYHISFMAAKA
;
A
#
# COMPACT_ATOMS: atom_id res chain seq x y z
N MET A 1 -19.16 -7.16 4.23
CA MET A 1 -18.22 -6.22 3.60
C MET A 1 -16.98 -6.17 4.48
N ALA A 2 -15.87 -6.78 4.05
CA ALA A 2 -14.65 -6.78 4.85
C ALA A 2 -14.02 -5.39 4.76
N LYS A 3 -13.95 -4.69 5.91
CA LYS A 3 -13.33 -3.37 6.03
C LYS A 3 -11.88 -3.58 6.44
N PHE A 4 -10.96 -3.42 5.50
CA PHE A 4 -9.52 -3.57 5.76
C PHE A 4 -8.95 -2.19 6.10
N SER A 5 -8.40 -2.01 7.29
CA SER A 5 -7.67 -0.80 7.68
C SER A 5 -6.16 -1.09 7.72
N ILE A 6 -5.36 -0.29 7.01
CA ILE A 6 -3.89 -0.38 7.06
C ILE A 6 -3.30 0.96 7.48
N GLU A 7 -2.28 0.89 8.34
CA GLU A 7 -1.44 2.02 8.68
C GLU A 7 -0.25 2.09 7.71
N ALA A 8 -0.01 3.28 7.16
CA ALA A 8 1.03 3.54 6.17
C ALA A 8 1.85 4.76 6.59
N ALA A 9 3.17 4.68 6.44
CA ALA A 9 4.07 5.81 6.66
C ALA A 9 4.47 6.45 5.32
N LYS A 10 4.77 7.75 5.30
CA LYS A 10 5.36 8.40 4.12
C LYS A 10 6.75 7.83 3.91
N ARG A 11 7.08 7.51 2.66
CA ARG A 11 8.41 7.03 2.34
C ARG A 11 9.46 8.14 2.52
N PRO A 12 10.54 7.92 3.28
CA PRO A 12 11.61 8.91 3.37
C PRO A 12 12.36 9.03 2.04
N GLU A 13 12.67 10.27 1.63
CA GLU A 13 13.41 10.57 0.41
C GLU A 13 14.80 9.90 0.44
N GLY A 14 15.19 9.28 -0.68
CA GLY A 14 16.45 8.55 -0.80
C GLY A 14 16.46 7.12 -0.24
N SER A 15 15.36 6.64 0.33
CA SER A 15 15.29 5.26 0.83
C SER A 15 15.34 4.22 -0.29
N LYS A 16 16.35 3.33 -0.25
CA LYS A 16 16.47 2.22 -1.21
C LYS A 16 15.36 1.19 -0.94
N PRO A 17 14.54 0.81 -1.95
CA PRO A 17 13.44 -0.13 -1.76
C PRO A 17 13.89 -1.48 -1.18
N ASN A 18 15.09 -1.93 -1.53
CA ASN A 18 15.64 -3.19 -1.03
C ASN A 18 15.99 -3.15 0.46
N ALA A 19 16.41 -2.00 0.99
CA ALA A 19 16.68 -1.84 2.43
C ALA A 19 15.37 -1.92 3.22
N LEU A 20 14.32 -1.21 2.74
CA LEU A 20 12.98 -1.27 3.34
C LEU A 20 12.45 -2.71 3.39
N ARG A 21 12.55 -3.47 2.29
CA ARG A 21 12.10 -4.86 2.27
C ARG A 21 12.87 -5.76 3.25
N ARG A 22 14.15 -5.49 3.49
CA ARG A 22 14.96 -6.21 4.51
C ARG A 22 14.54 -5.85 5.93
N GLU A 23 14.08 -4.63 6.16
CA GLU A 23 13.52 -4.17 7.44
C GLU A 23 12.09 -4.68 7.72
N GLY A 24 11.51 -5.49 6.82
CA GLY A 24 10.12 -5.92 6.93
C GLY A 24 9.11 -4.84 6.53
N LYS A 25 9.56 -3.79 5.83
CA LYS A 25 8.73 -2.71 5.30
C LYS A 25 8.50 -2.89 3.81
N MET A 26 7.26 -2.72 3.38
CA MET A 26 6.83 -2.88 2.00
C MET A 26 6.58 -1.54 1.34
N PRO A 27 7.29 -1.21 0.24
CA PRO A 27 7.01 0.01 -0.50
C PRO A 27 5.69 -0.15 -1.27
N ALA A 28 4.85 0.87 -1.19
CA ALA A 28 3.59 0.95 -1.91
C ALA A 28 3.37 2.36 -2.45
N THR A 29 2.46 2.50 -3.40
CA THR A 29 2.12 3.79 -4.01
C THR A 29 0.63 4.02 -3.95
N VAL A 30 0.21 5.21 -3.52
CA VAL A 30 -1.18 5.66 -3.57
C VAL A 30 -1.29 6.78 -4.60
N TYR A 31 -2.07 6.58 -5.64
CA TYR A 31 -2.34 7.60 -6.65
C TYR A 31 -3.81 7.98 -6.70
N GLY A 32 -4.10 9.16 -7.25
CA GLY A 32 -5.46 9.67 -7.40
C GLY A 32 -6.05 10.29 -6.13
N HIS A 33 -5.25 10.47 -5.07
CA HIS A 33 -5.69 11.09 -3.81
C HIS A 33 -5.93 12.59 -3.97
N ASN A 34 -5.10 13.29 -4.77
CA ASN A 34 -5.23 14.69 -5.14
C ASN A 34 -5.18 14.86 -6.67
N GLY A 35 -6.09 14.20 -7.40
CA GLY A 35 -6.11 14.26 -8.87
C GLY A 35 -4.92 13.55 -9.51
N THR A 36 -3.83 14.26 -9.77
CA THR A 36 -2.62 13.76 -10.46
C THR A 36 -1.47 13.39 -9.53
N GLU A 37 -1.57 13.69 -8.24
CA GLU A 37 -0.49 13.40 -7.30
C GLU A 37 -0.37 11.89 -7.01
N SER A 38 0.87 11.43 -6.90
CA SER A 38 1.22 10.08 -6.46
C SER A 38 2.05 10.17 -5.18
N LEU A 39 1.59 9.48 -4.14
CA LEU A 39 2.23 9.45 -2.85
C LEU A 39 2.92 8.10 -2.67
N GLN A 40 4.21 8.14 -2.40
CA GLN A 40 4.98 6.95 -2.05
C GLN A 40 4.84 6.71 -0.55
N ILE A 41 4.34 5.54 -0.22
CA ILE A 41 4.10 5.11 1.15
C ILE A 41 4.87 3.82 1.45
N VAL A 42 4.95 3.51 2.73
CA VAL A 42 5.58 2.31 3.26
C VAL A 42 4.61 1.69 4.26
N ILE A 43 4.34 0.40 4.10
CA ILE A 43 3.46 -0.38 4.98
C ILE A 43 4.22 -1.55 5.59
N ASP A 44 3.71 -2.17 6.65
CA ASP A 44 4.29 -3.41 7.19
C ASP A 44 4.11 -4.55 6.18
N ALA A 45 5.18 -5.32 5.93
CA ALA A 45 5.14 -6.50 5.07
C ALA A 45 4.12 -7.55 5.53
N LYS A 46 3.93 -7.73 6.84
CA LYS A 46 2.95 -8.68 7.35
C LYS A 46 1.53 -8.23 7.03
N GLN A 47 1.21 -6.98 7.34
CA GLN A 47 -0.11 -6.41 7.03
C GLN A 47 -0.40 -6.43 5.52
N ALA A 48 0.61 -6.10 4.70
CA ALA A 48 0.52 -6.20 3.25
C ALA A 48 0.24 -7.63 2.78
N GLY A 49 0.88 -8.63 3.38
CA GLY A 49 0.67 -10.05 3.07
C GLY A 49 -0.75 -10.52 3.40
N PHE A 50 -1.28 -10.15 4.57
CA PHE A 50 -2.67 -10.44 4.94
C PHE A 50 -3.65 -9.76 3.99
N LEU A 51 -3.38 -8.50 3.63
CA LEU A 51 -4.24 -7.78 2.71
C LEU A 51 -4.26 -8.42 1.32
N VAL A 52 -3.11 -8.78 0.75
CA VAL A 52 -3.07 -9.44 -0.58
C VAL A 52 -3.76 -10.80 -0.56
N ARG A 53 -3.75 -11.50 0.58
CA ARG A 53 -4.41 -12.79 0.74
C ARG A 53 -5.93 -12.66 0.79
N ASP A 54 -6.44 -11.67 1.52
CA ASP A 54 -7.87 -11.55 1.83
C ASP A 54 -8.61 -10.55 0.92
N ALA A 55 -7.89 -9.61 0.31
CA ALA A 55 -8.44 -8.63 -0.61
C ALA A 55 -8.50 -9.17 -2.04
N VAL A 56 -9.53 -8.75 -2.76
CA VAL A 56 -9.70 -9.02 -4.18
C VAL A 56 -9.25 -7.79 -4.96
N GLU A 57 -8.28 -7.98 -5.85
CA GLU A 57 -7.77 -6.96 -6.76
C GLU A 57 -8.93 -6.26 -7.49
N ARG A 58 -8.86 -4.93 -7.58
CA ARG A 58 -9.83 -4.03 -8.21
C ARG A 58 -11.24 -4.01 -7.61
N LYS A 59 -11.49 -4.71 -6.50
CA LYS A 59 -12.82 -4.78 -5.87
C LYS A 59 -12.81 -4.38 -4.40
N SER A 60 -11.75 -4.71 -3.67
CA SER A 60 -11.68 -4.44 -2.24
C SER A 60 -11.33 -2.98 -1.97
N GLN A 61 -12.20 -2.31 -1.21
CA GLN A 61 -11.93 -1.02 -0.58
C GLN A 61 -11.16 -1.21 0.73
N ILE A 62 -10.19 -0.34 0.94
CA ILE A 62 -9.20 -0.40 2.01
C ILE A 62 -9.08 1.00 2.58
N ASP A 63 -9.22 1.13 3.89
CA ASP A 63 -8.98 2.39 4.57
C ASP A 63 -7.49 2.50 4.88
N LEU A 64 -6.81 3.40 4.16
CA LEU A 64 -5.41 3.73 4.40
C LEU A 64 -5.35 4.90 5.37
N SER A 65 -4.74 4.67 6.54
CA SER A 65 -4.40 5.72 7.48
C SER A 65 -2.92 6.07 7.35
N ILE A 66 -2.62 7.34 7.06
CA ILE A 66 -1.25 7.85 6.97
C ILE A 66 -1.01 8.80 8.14
N PRO A 67 -0.44 8.32 9.27
CA PRO A 67 -0.27 9.12 10.48
C PRO A 67 0.59 10.35 10.24
N ASP A 68 1.62 10.22 9.40
CA ASP A 68 2.57 11.28 9.06
C ASP A 68 1.91 12.50 8.41
N LEU A 69 0.81 12.30 7.68
CA LEU A 69 0.04 13.36 7.03
C LEU A 69 -1.32 13.60 7.68
N LYS A 70 -1.65 12.89 8.78
CA LYS A 70 -2.99 12.85 9.40
C LYS A 70 -4.10 12.67 8.36
N MET A 71 -3.83 11.90 7.31
CA MET A 71 -4.72 11.72 6.18
C MET A 71 -5.28 10.31 6.22
N ASN A 72 -6.61 10.20 6.18
CA ASN A 72 -7.30 8.94 6.01
C ASN A 72 -7.90 8.93 4.60
N THR A 73 -7.63 7.89 3.84
CA THR A 73 -8.14 7.77 2.47
C THR A 73 -8.63 6.36 2.22
N THR A 74 -9.85 6.24 1.70
CA THR A 74 -10.32 4.96 1.20
C THR A 74 -9.70 4.74 -0.17
N ALA A 75 -9.00 3.63 -0.34
CA ALA A 75 -8.33 3.23 -1.56
C ALA A 75 -8.73 1.83 -1.99
N VAL A 76 -8.62 1.57 -3.28
CA VAL A 76 -8.84 0.26 -3.90
C VAL A 76 -7.50 -0.34 -4.24
N LEU A 77 -7.30 -1.61 -3.91
CA LEU A 77 -6.16 -2.38 -4.35
C LEU A 77 -6.21 -2.53 -5.88
N GLN A 78 -5.25 -1.96 -6.61
CA GLN A 78 -5.25 -2.04 -8.08
C GLN A 78 -4.31 -3.10 -8.63
N GLU A 79 -3.09 -3.16 -8.11
CA GLU A 79 -2.08 -4.07 -8.61
C GLU A 79 -1.20 -4.58 -7.47
N VAL A 80 -0.86 -5.86 -7.53
CA VAL A 80 0.09 -6.50 -6.62
C VAL A 80 1.23 -7.11 -7.43
N GLN A 81 2.43 -6.56 -7.27
CA GLN A 81 3.63 -7.11 -7.88
C GLN A 81 4.26 -8.11 -6.91
N LYS A 82 4.21 -9.39 -7.26
CA LYS A 82 4.78 -10.49 -6.49
C LYS A 82 5.88 -11.21 -7.27
N HIS A 83 6.83 -11.80 -6.54
CA HIS A 83 7.82 -12.66 -7.18
C HIS A 83 7.14 -13.93 -7.74
N PRO A 84 7.47 -14.36 -8.97
CA PRO A 84 6.78 -15.48 -9.61
C PRO A 84 6.95 -16.83 -8.88
N TRP A 85 8.04 -17.00 -8.12
CA TRP A 85 8.36 -18.27 -7.45
C TRP A 85 8.47 -18.18 -5.91
N LYS A 86 8.68 -16.98 -5.36
CA LYS A 86 8.94 -16.78 -3.92
C LYS A 86 7.72 -16.09 -3.33
N PRO A 87 7.37 -16.34 -2.07
CA PRO A 87 6.28 -15.64 -1.38
C PRO A 87 6.69 -14.21 -0.98
N SER A 88 7.39 -13.48 -1.85
CA SER A 88 7.84 -12.12 -1.63
C SER A 88 7.06 -11.17 -2.52
N ILE A 89 6.42 -10.19 -1.90
CA ILE A 89 5.77 -9.08 -2.59
C ILE A 89 6.84 -8.01 -2.85
N TYR A 90 6.80 -7.38 -4.01
CA TYR A 90 7.73 -6.33 -4.39
C TYR A 90 7.15 -4.94 -4.23
N HIS A 91 5.90 -4.76 -4.65
CA HIS A 91 5.24 -3.47 -4.66
C HIS A 91 3.72 -3.67 -4.71
N ILE A 92 2.99 -2.73 -4.11
CA ILE A 92 1.53 -2.68 -4.15
C ILE A 92 1.11 -1.29 -4.61
N SER A 93 0.18 -1.27 -5.57
CA SER A 93 -0.42 -0.06 -6.09
C SER A 93 -1.84 0.08 -5.58
N PHE A 94 -2.11 1.20 -4.91
CA PHE A 94 -3.42 1.60 -4.43
C PHE A 94 -3.93 2.80 -5.24
N MET A 95 -5.21 2.74 -5.59
CA MET A 95 -5.92 3.86 -6.20
C MET A 95 -6.86 4.46 -5.17
N ALA A 96 -6.76 5.75 -4.90
CA ALA A 96 -7.73 6.41 -4.03
C ALA A 96 -9.13 6.30 -4.65
N ALA A 97 -10.09 5.79 -3.88
CA ALA A 97 -11.49 5.91 -4.23
C ALA A 97 -11.84 7.37 -4.02
N LYS A 98 -12.14 8.07 -5.12
CA LYS A 98 -12.59 9.47 -5.10
C LYS A 98 -13.74 9.57 -4.10
N ALA A 99 -13.63 10.49 -3.13
CA ALA A 99 -14.75 10.87 -2.28
C ALA A 99 -15.87 11.50 -3.12
#